data_AF-A0A961D698-F1
#
_entry.id   AF-A0A961D698-F1
#
_cell.length_a   1.000
_cell.length_b   1.000
_cell.length_c   1.000
_cell.angle_alpha   90.00
_cell.angle_beta   90.00
_cell.angle_gamma   90.00
#
_symmetry.space_group_name_H-M   'P 1'
#
loop_
_entity.id
_entity.type
_entity.pdbx_description
1 polymer ?
#
loop_
_entity_poly.entity_id
_entity_poly.type
_entity_poly.pdbx_seq_one_letter_code
_entity_poly.pdbx_strand_id
1 'polypeptide(L)'
;MRLLLVSLVDDNLGDNLIGICFRQLMNVVLENHGVPQAGSERTEAAAGEDAAEVLRMSLREIDEDLVATSDAIFFAGGGIVGHSYLGFNEYVDRITGIAQERGIPVVFSSLGINNMDADRSNADGLRRILDRSCVKAIAVRENLAEFRKHASRDDFELVSDPAVWSKWVYGLEPRRGDYRVGINVVRAGLFRANGRDWSEQQAFAYLAGLRRMLDGAGIPSVYYTNGSTDDNITLRILAERLGLPDDQVITPHTTREVVETVAGFDAIAAIRMHSSIIAYSFGIPTVTLTWNDKIPFFYSAIGHPERALDFPEWSSRAAFEQLRSFPREGERTGAGGDYEAFLMSLYRYLYRVVAEIVRGEEADFGGMYDFETVARALAARAAEIDEDATDLRFKLEKLETRYRDTSNEFRSVPQQAANLVKRILLASARLFVRARPSGR
;
A
#
# COMPACT_ATOMS: atom_id res chain seq x y z
N MET A 1 -5.19 20.04 20.57
CA MET A 1 -4.67 18.64 20.63
C MET A 1 -4.01 18.27 19.31
N ARG A 2 -2.82 17.66 19.29
CA ARG A 2 -2.06 17.28 18.09
C ARG A 2 -1.91 15.78 17.98
N LEU A 3 -2.55 15.20 16.96
CA LEU A 3 -2.44 13.78 16.65
C LEU A 3 -1.55 13.59 15.43
N LEU A 4 -0.44 12.88 15.58
CA LEU A 4 0.49 12.62 14.48
C LEU A 4 0.18 11.30 13.81
N LEU A 5 -0.17 11.37 12.53
CA LEU A 5 -0.35 10.21 11.66
C LEU A 5 0.93 9.92 10.90
N VAL A 6 1.49 8.74 11.14
CA VAL A 6 2.66 8.21 10.43
C VAL A 6 2.21 7.20 9.39
N SER A 7 2.57 7.44 8.13
CA SER A 7 2.25 6.53 7.01
C SER A 7 3.43 6.40 6.05
N LEU A 8 3.49 5.32 5.30
CA LEU A 8 4.43 5.23 4.17
C LEU A 8 3.96 6.13 3.03
N VAL A 9 4.90 6.87 2.43
CA VAL A 9 4.70 7.59 1.18
C VAL A 9 5.63 6.97 0.13
N ASP A 10 5.06 6.56 -1.00
CA ASP A 10 5.79 5.95 -2.11
C ASP A 10 5.14 6.31 -3.47
N ASP A 11 5.79 5.95 -4.58
CA ASP A 11 5.23 6.13 -5.92
C ASP A 11 4.22 5.04 -6.29
N ASN A 12 4.17 3.96 -5.51
CA ASN A 12 3.07 3.01 -5.49
C ASN A 12 1.93 3.59 -4.65
N LEU A 13 0.97 4.19 -5.32
CA LEU A 13 -0.07 5.02 -4.68
C LEU A 13 -1.02 4.25 -3.77
N GLY A 14 -1.02 2.91 -3.83
CA GLY A 14 -1.74 2.08 -2.86
C GLY A 14 -1.30 2.33 -1.42
N ASP A 15 0.00 2.57 -1.19
CA ASP A 15 0.53 2.85 0.16
C ASP A 15 0.13 4.26 0.63
N ASN A 16 0.09 5.24 -0.28
CA ASN A 16 -0.36 6.61 0.02
C ASN A 16 -1.85 6.63 0.41
N LEU A 17 -2.68 5.80 -0.25
CA LEU A 17 -4.11 5.66 0.04
C LEU A 17 -4.39 5.22 1.49
N ILE A 18 -3.52 4.41 2.10
CA ILE A 18 -3.64 4.00 3.50
C ILE A 18 -3.67 5.25 4.39
N GLY A 19 -2.68 6.14 4.24
CA GLY A 19 -2.58 7.35 5.05
C GLY A 19 -3.74 8.34 4.81
N ILE A 20 -4.17 8.48 3.55
CA ILE A 20 -5.30 9.35 3.19
C ILE A 20 -6.60 8.84 3.81
N CYS A 21 -6.93 7.56 3.60
CA CYS A 21 -8.17 6.98 4.12
C CYS A 21 -8.16 6.93 5.65
N PHE A 22 -7.01 6.62 6.27
CA PHE A 22 -6.86 6.64 7.72
C PHE A 22 -7.14 8.02 8.31
N ARG A 23 -6.57 9.09 7.71
CA ARG A 23 -6.81 10.46 8.17
C ARG A 23 -8.28 10.83 8.09
N GLN A 24 -8.95 10.52 6.98
CA GLN A 24 -10.37 10.86 6.83
C GLN A 24 -11.23 10.07 7.82
N LEU A 25 -10.92 8.80 8.06
CA LEU A 25 -11.62 8.00 9.06
C LEU A 25 -11.38 8.52 10.48
N MET A 26 -10.14 8.93 10.81
CA MET A 26 -9.80 9.58 12.08
C MET A 26 -10.60 10.88 12.27
N ASN A 27 -10.77 11.68 11.22
CA ASN A 27 -11.57 12.89 11.29
C ASN A 27 -13.04 12.60 11.63
N VAL A 28 -13.62 11.56 11.03
CA VAL A 28 -14.98 11.11 11.37
C VAL A 28 -15.07 10.59 12.80
N VAL A 29 -14.04 9.89 13.29
CA VAL A 29 -13.99 9.43 14.69
C VAL A 29 -13.93 10.60 15.67
N LEU A 30 -13.13 11.62 15.37
CA LEU A 30 -13.04 12.84 16.19
C LEU A 30 -14.38 13.60 16.19
N GLU A 31 -15.03 13.73 15.03
CA GLU A 31 -16.39 14.27 14.92
C GLU A 31 -17.38 13.48 15.78
N ASN A 32 -17.34 12.14 15.72
CA ASN A 32 -18.24 11.30 16.51
C ASN A 32 -18.04 11.51 18.02
N HIS A 33 -16.79 11.74 18.46
CA HIS A 33 -16.47 12.08 19.84
C HIS A 33 -16.77 13.55 20.21
N GLY A 34 -17.31 14.34 19.27
CA GLY A 34 -17.58 15.76 19.48
C GLY A 34 -16.33 16.62 19.64
N VAL A 35 -15.19 16.16 19.13
CA VAL A 35 -13.92 16.89 19.19
C VAL A 35 -13.84 17.88 18.02
N PRO A 36 -13.79 19.20 18.27
CA PRO A 36 -13.64 20.20 17.22
C PRO A 36 -12.34 19.98 16.44
N GLN A 37 -12.36 20.19 15.12
CA GLN A 37 -11.18 19.98 14.26
C GLN A 37 -10.70 21.30 13.66
N ALA A 38 -9.38 21.50 13.63
CA ALA A 38 -8.74 22.66 13.01
C ALA A 38 -8.74 22.54 11.48
N GLY A 39 -9.01 23.65 10.77
CA GLY A 39 -8.87 23.72 9.32
C GLY A 39 -9.94 22.98 8.49
N SER A 40 -11.07 22.59 9.09
CA SER A 40 -12.24 22.14 8.30
C SER A 40 -13.18 23.32 8.09
N GLU A 41 -13.58 23.59 6.83
CA GLU A 41 -14.55 24.64 6.50
C GLU A 41 -15.88 24.47 7.28
N ARG A 42 -16.19 23.23 7.73
CA ARG A 42 -17.37 22.90 8.53
C ARG A 42 -17.28 23.33 10.00
N THR A 43 -16.07 23.53 10.55
CA THR A 43 -15.84 23.80 11.97
C THR A 43 -15.07 25.10 12.26
N GLU A 44 -14.62 25.84 11.24
CA GLU A 44 -13.90 27.11 11.43
C GLU A 44 -14.68 28.15 12.25
N ALA A 45 -16.01 28.15 12.19
CA ALA A 45 -16.86 29.02 13.00
C ALA A 45 -16.87 28.67 14.51
N ALA A 46 -16.35 27.49 14.89
CA ALA A 46 -16.33 26.96 16.26
C ALA A 46 -14.93 26.55 16.76
N ALA A 47 -13.89 26.65 15.93
CA ALA A 47 -12.54 26.23 16.26
C ALA A 47 -11.84 27.29 17.13
N GLY A 48 -11.95 27.13 18.46
CA GLY A 48 -11.08 27.81 19.42
C GLY A 48 -9.69 27.17 19.50
N GLU A 49 -8.87 27.63 20.47
CA GLU A 49 -7.53 27.09 20.74
C GLU A 49 -7.50 25.57 21.09
N ASP A 50 -8.67 24.98 21.39
CA ASP A 50 -8.84 23.58 21.80
C ASP A 50 -9.04 22.57 20.64
N ALA A 51 -9.02 23.02 19.38
CA ALA A 51 -9.26 22.14 18.24
C ALA A 51 -8.19 21.03 18.10
N ALA A 52 -8.62 19.86 17.64
CA ALA A 52 -7.75 18.77 17.26
C ALA A 52 -7.13 19.04 15.88
N GLU A 53 -5.83 18.87 15.79
CA GLU A 53 -5.04 18.94 14.58
C GLU A 53 -4.51 17.55 14.26
N VAL A 54 -4.85 17.05 13.07
CA VAL A 54 -4.41 15.73 12.59
C VAL A 54 -3.27 15.94 11.59
N LEU A 55 -2.05 15.83 12.10
CA LEU A 55 -0.81 16.08 11.36
C LEU A 55 -0.35 14.80 10.64
N ARG A 56 0.37 14.94 9.53
CA ARG A 56 0.90 13.80 8.77
C ARG A 56 2.42 13.87 8.70
N MET A 57 3.05 12.71 8.79
CA MET A 57 4.48 12.53 8.56
C MET A 57 4.73 11.25 7.78
N SER A 58 5.61 11.33 6.78
CA SER A 58 6.11 10.14 6.09
C SER A 58 6.99 9.32 7.04
N LEU A 59 6.81 8.00 7.05
CA LEU A 59 7.64 7.10 7.85
C LEU A 59 9.14 7.29 7.57
N ARG A 60 9.51 7.66 6.34
CA ARG A 60 10.92 7.83 5.92
C ARG A 60 11.50 9.21 6.20
N GLU A 61 10.67 10.20 6.48
CA GLU A 61 11.06 11.60 6.66
C GLU A 61 10.69 12.04 8.08
N ILE A 62 11.47 11.56 9.05
CA ILE A 62 11.21 11.79 10.47
C ILE A 62 11.53 13.23 10.84
N ASP A 63 10.48 13.98 11.18
CA ASP A 63 10.56 15.27 11.89
C ASP A 63 10.47 15.00 13.40
N GLU A 64 11.61 15.10 14.09
CA GLU A 64 11.68 14.81 15.52
C GLU A 64 10.92 15.82 16.38
N ASP A 65 10.84 17.08 15.96
CA ASP A 65 10.11 18.12 16.69
C ASP A 65 8.61 17.86 16.60
N LEU A 66 8.13 17.47 15.41
CA LEU A 66 6.76 17.06 15.22
C LEU A 66 6.40 15.84 16.09
N VAL A 67 7.27 14.82 16.12
CA VAL A 67 7.09 13.66 17.00
C VAL A 67 7.06 14.08 18.47
N ALA A 68 8.01 14.92 18.90
CA ALA A 68 8.18 15.30 20.31
C ALA A 68 7.14 16.30 20.84
N THR A 69 6.36 16.94 19.96
CA THR A 69 5.33 17.93 20.31
C THR A 69 3.90 17.43 20.05
N SER A 70 3.74 16.14 19.73
CA SER A 70 2.45 15.49 19.53
C SER A 70 1.86 14.94 20.84
N ASP A 71 0.54 14.95 20.95
CA ASP A 71 -0.19 14.39 22.10
C ASP A 71 -0.37 12.87 21.96
N ALA A 72 -0.44 12.36 20.73
CA ALA A 72 -0.45 10.93 20.44
C ALA A 72 0.06 10.66 19.01
N ILE A 73 0.59 9.46 18.79
CA ILE A 73 1.14 9.03 17.51
C ILE A 73 0.38 7.80 17.02
N PHE A 74 -0.10 7.84 15.78
CA PHE A 74 -0.80 6.74 15.13
C PHE A 74 -0.02 6.30 13.90
N PHE A 75 0.34 5.03 13.83
CA PHE A 75 0.81 4.43 12.59
C PHE A 75 -0.41 3.94 11.81
N ALA A 76 -0.63 4.51 10.62
CA ALA A 76 -1.83 4.28 9.80
C ALA A 76 -1.91 2.85 9.21
N GLY A 77 -0.81 2.09 9.28
CA GLY A 77 -0.72 0.70 8.81
C GLY A 77 0.17 0.53 7.60
N GLY A 78 -0.12 -0.51 6.82
CA GLY A 78 0.71 -0.91 5.69
C GLY A 78 1.73 -1.99 6.03
N GLY A 79 2.55 -2.33 5.04
CA GLY A 79 3.66 -3.28 5.18
C GLY A 79 4.88 -2.72 5.92
N ILE A 80 4.66 -1.91 6.95
CA ILE A 80 5.71 -1.11 7.60
C ILE A 80 6.48 -1.87 8.68
N VAL A 81 6.16 -3.15 8.87
CA VAL A 81 6.81 -4.05 9.83
C VAL A 81 7.24 -5.33 9.10
N GLY A 82 8.37 -5.91 9.51
CA GLY A 82 8.86 -7.21 9.03
C GLY A 82 10.31 -7.15 8.52
N HIS A 83 10.82 -8.28 8.02
CA HIS A 83 12.22 -8.44 7.59
C HIS A 83 12.43 -8.10 6.11
N SER A 84 11.67 -7.12 5.62
CA SER A 84 11.81 -6.67 4.24
C SER A 84 13.12 -5.93 4.02
N TYR A 85 13.65 -6.00 2.80
CA TYR A 85 14.75 -5.19 2.28
C TYR A 85 14.55 -3.66 2.42
N LEU A 86 13.36 -3.21 2.84
CA LEU A 86 12.98 -1.80 2.93
C LEU A 86 13.41 -1.13 4.24
N GLY A 87 13.87 -1.89 5.25
CA GLY A 87 14.48 -1.35 6.47
C GLY A 87 13.53 -0.58 7.39
N PHE A 88 12.22 -0.80 7.29
CA PHE A 88 11.22 0.03 7.99
C PHE A 88 11.32 -0.02 9.52
N ASN A 89 11.82 -1.12 10.08
CA ASN A 89 11.96 -1.28 11.53
C ASN A 89 12.82 -0.17 12.16
N GLU A 90 13.85 0.34 11.46
CA GLU A 90 14.71 1.41 11.98
C GLU A 90 13.94 2.73 12.17
N TYR A 91 13.06 3.07 11.23
CA TYR A 91 12.24 4.28 11.30
C TYR A 91 11.19 4.17 12.41
N VAL A 92 10.49 3.02 12.47
CA VAL A 92 9.51 2.75 13.54
C VAL A 92 10.21 2.80 14.90
N ASP A 93 11.42 2.23 15.01
CA ASP A 93 12.20 2.25 16.22
C ASP A 93 12.61 3.67 16.66
N ARG A 94 13.04 4.53 15.72
CA ARG A 94 13.38 5.92 16.05
C ARG A 94 12.17 6.69 16.54
N ILE A 95 11.05 6.64 15.81
CA ILE A 95 9.83 7.37 16.17
C ILE A 95 9.31 6.92 17.54
N THR A 96 9.18 5.61 17.75
CA THR A 96 8.69 5.10 19.04
C THR A 96 9.71 5.27 20.17
N GLY A 97 10.99 5.52 19.86
CA GLY A 97 12.03 5.82 20.84
C GLY A 97 11.86 7.23 21.40
N ILE A 98 11.68 8.21 20.50
CA ILE A 98 11.36 9.59 20.87
C ILE A 98 10.05 9.64 21.67
N ALA A 99 9.03 8.92 21.22
CA ALA A 99 7.75 8.83 21.92
C ALA A 99 7.90 8.26 23.34
N GLN A 100 8.70 7.20 23.51
CA GLN A 100 9.00 6.59 24.80
C GLN A 100 9.68 7.59 25.76
N GLU A 101 10.69 8.32 25.28
CA GLU A 101 11.43 9.31 26.07
C GLU A 101 10.55 10.48 26.51
N ARG A 102 9.55 10.85 25.69
CA ARG A 102 8.61 11.95 25.96
C ARG A 102 7.31 11.51 26.63
N GLY A 103 7.10 10.20 26.82
CA GLY A 103 5.87 9.66 27.39
C GLY A 103 4.65 9.79 26.47
N ILE A 104 4.85 9.93 25.17
CA ILE A 104 3.78 10.11 24.18
C ILE A 104 3.19 8.74 23.81
N PRO A 105 1.86 8.54 23.91
CA PRO A 105 1.23 7.28 23.55
C PRO A 105 1.31 7.01 22.04
N VAL A 106 1.63 5.76 21.71
CA VAL A 106 1.72 5.24 20.35
C VAL A 106 0.63 4.19 20.12
N VAL A 107 -0.07 4.32 19.01
CA VAL A 107 -1.08 3.38 18.53
C VAL A 107 -0.64 2.84 17.17
N PHE A 108 -0.56 1.52 17.04
CA PHE A 108 -0.34 0.88 15.76
C PHE A 108 -1.66 0.41 15.19
N SER A 109 -1.98 0.79 13.96
CA SER A 109 -3.19 0.35 13.28
C SER A 109 -2.88 -0.40 11.99
N SER A 110 -3.78 -1.28 11.58
CA SER A 110 -3.76 -2.02 10.30
C SER A 110 -2.37 -2.50 9.85
N LEU A 111 -1.55 -2.98 10.78
CA LEU A 111 -0.18 -3.43 10.49
C LEU A 111 -0.18 -4.70 9.61
N GLY A 112 0.73 -4.77 8.65
CA GLY A 112 1.02 -5.97 7.87
C GLY A 112 2.51 -6.33 7.89
N ILE A 113 2.83 -7.63 7.95
CA ILE A 113 4.22 -8.13 7.99
C ILE A 113 4.74 -8.44 6.58
N ASN A 114 5.75 -7.71 6.09
CA ASN A 114 6.43 -8.07 4.85
C ASN A 114 7.46 -9.21 5.06
N ASN A 115 7.56 -10.10 4.06
CA ASN A 115 8.44 -11.28 3.91
C ASN A 115 9.48 -11.52 5.01
N MET A 116 9.38 -12.68 5.64
CA MET A 116 10.14 -13.08 6.83
C MET A 116 11.31 -14.01 6.47
N ASP A 117 12.29 -13.52 5.72
CA ASP A 117 13.59 -14.21 5.63
C ASP A 117 14.39 -13.83 6.89
N ALA A 118 14.15 -14.57 7.97
CA ALA A 118 14.65 -14.25 9.30
C ALA A 118 16.18 -14.40 9.41
N ASP A 119 16.88 -13.27 9.46
CA ASP A 119 18.02 -13.13 10.37
C ASP A 119 17.47 -12.87 11.79
N ARG A 120 17.98 -13.59 12.79
CA ARG A 120 17.50 -13.53 14.19
C ARG A 120 17.62 -12.14 14.81
N SER A 121 18.60 -11.35 14.36
CA SER A 121 18.84 -9.96 14.79
C SER A 121 17.62 -9.05 14.62
N ASN A 122 16.76 -9.39 13.67
CA ASN A 122 15.71 -8.55 13.16
C ASN A 122 14.37 -8.81 13.88
N ALA A 123 14.17 -10.02 14.41
CA ALA A 123 13.00 -10.41 15.22
C ALA A 123 13.04 -9.77 16.62
N ASP A 124 14.23 -9.69 17.23
CA ASP A 124 14.42 -9.02 18.53
C ASP A 124 14.11 -7.52 18.44
N GLY A 125 14.40 -6.89 17.29
CA GLY A 125 14.09 -5.50 17.02
C GLY A 125 12.59 -5.21 17.03
N LEU A 126 11.80 -6.04 16.35
CA LEU A 126 10.34 -5.87 16.31
C LEU A 126 9.71 -6.07 17.69
N ARG A 127 10.11 -7.11 18.42
CA ARG A 127 9.64 -7.35 19.78
C ARG A 127 9.91 -6.17 20.70
N ARG A 128 11.13 -5.64 20.66
CA ARG A 128 11.49 -4.46 21.44
C ARG A 128 10.59 -3.26 21.14
N ILE A 129 10.23 -3.03 19.88
CA ILE A 129 9.33 -1.92 19.48
C ILE A 129 7.92 -2.14 20.03
N LEU A 130 7.33 -3.31 19.78
CA LEU A 130 5.93 -3.61 20.14
C LEU A 130 5.71 -3.68 21.66
N ASP A 131 6.75 -4.05 22.41
CA ASP A 131 6.71 -4.16 23.87
C ASP A 131 7.05 -2.83 24.59
N ARG A 132 7.29 -1.72 23.88
CA ARG A 132 7.52 -0.40 24.52
C ARG A 132 6.29 0.04 25.31
N SER A 133 6.51 0.64 26.48
CA SER A 133 5.40 1.09 27.33
C SER A 133 4.63 2.28 26.75
N CYS A 134 5.22 3.06 25.84
CA CYS A 134 4.49 4.05 25.05
C CYS A 134 3.51 3.41 24.06
N VAL A 135 3.70 2.17 23.63
CA VAL A 135 2.80 1.47 22.71
C VAL A 135 1.58 0.98 23.47
N LYS A 136 0.44 1.65 23.25
CA LYS A 136 -0.79 1.48 24.02
C LYS A 136 -1.80 0.54 23.36
N ALA A 137 -1.84 0.47 22.03
CA ALA A 137 -2.72 -0.43 21.31
C ALA A 137 -2.09 -0.86 19.98
N ILE A 138 -2.40 -2.08 19.55
CA ILE A 138 -1.90 -2.66 18.30
C ILE A 138 -3.03 -3.37 17.58
N ALA A 139 -3.32 -2.92 16.36
CA ALA A 139 -4.16 -3.61 15.42
C ALA A 139 -3.36 -4.01 14.16
N VAL A 140 -3.68 -5.18 13.65
CA VAL A 140 -3.08 -5.79 12.46
C VAL A 140 -4.16 -5.97 11.41
N ARG A 141 -3.81 -5.94 10.14
CA ARG A 141 -4.77 -6.18 9.04
C ARG A 141 -4.77 -7.61 8.52
N GLU A 142 -3.73 -8.36 8.86
CA GLU A 142 -3.48 -9.71 8.35
C GLU A 142 -2.54 -10.49 9.29
N ASN A 143 -2.56 -11.82 9.18
CA ASN A 143 -1.62 -12.73 9.83
C ASN A 143 -1.37 -12.48 11.33
N LEU A 144 -2.45 -12.35 12.11
CA LEU A 144 -2.41 -12.13 13.57
C LEU A 144 -1.52 -13.14 14.33
N ALA A 145 -1.55 -14.41 13.90
CA ALA A 145 -0.76 -15.47 14.52
C ALA A 145 0.75 -15.22 14.39
N GLU A 146 1.20 -14.58 13.31
CA GLU A 146 2.62 -14.24 13.14
C GLU A 146 3.02 -13.07 14.04
N PHE A 147 2.22 -12.00 14.10
CA PHE A 147 2.50 -10.87 15.00
C PHE A 147 2.65 -11.30 16.46
N ARG A 148 1.81 -12.23 16.93
CA ARG A 148 1.89 -12.78 18.29
C ARG A 148 3.21 -13.51 18.60
N LYS A 149 3.96 -13.96 17.59
CA LYS A 149 5.29 -14.55 17.81
C LYS A 149 6.36 -13.50 18.10
N HIS A 150 6.12 -12.25 17.71
CA HIS A 150 7.08 -11.14 17.79
C HIS A 150 6.75 -10.15 18.90
N ALA A 151 5.91 -10.48 19.87
CA ALA A 151 5.64 -9.62 21.02
C ALA A 151 5.44 -10.44 22.29
N SER A 152 5.65 -9.81 23.44
CA SER A 152 5.39 -10.44 24.75
C SER A 152 3.92 -10.33 25.18
N ARG A 153 3.14 -9.52 24.46
CA ARG A 153 1.72 -9.25 24.68
C ARG A 153 0.84 -10.00 23.68
N ASP A 154 -0.45 -10.13 23.96
CA ASP A 154 -1.41 -10.87 23.14
C ASP A 154 -2.68 -10.08 22.75
N ASP A 155 -2.78 -8.83 23.21
CA ASP A 155 -3.87 -7.85 23.03
C ASP A 155 -3.89 -7.20 21.64
N PHE A 156 -3.66 -8.01 20.61
CA PHE A 156 -3.74 -7.60 19.21
C PHE A 156 -5.16 -7.71 18.67
N GLU A 157 -5.61 -6.69 17.94
CA GLU A 157 -6.89 -6.70 17.23
C GLU A 157 -6.70 -6.91 15.73
N LEU A 158 -7.64 -7.60 15.08
CA LEU A 158 -7.69 -7.72 13.62
C LEU A 158 -8.66 -6.67 13.08
N VAL A 159 -8.17 -5.79 12.22
CA VAL A 159 -8.95 -4.69 11.61
C VAL A 159 -8.76 -4.67 10.09
N SER A 160 -9.63 -3.97 9.37
CA SER A 160 -9.48 -3.79 7.93
C SER A 160 -8.31 -2.88 7.59
N ASP A 161 -7.84 -2.98 6.35
CA ASP A 161 -6.98 -1.94 5.75
C ASP A 161 -7.77 -0.63 5.61
N PRO A 162 -7.21 0.56 5.87
CA PRO A 162 -7.95 1.82 5.72
C PRO A 162 -8.47 2.05 4.30
N ALA A 163 -7.79 1.56 3.27
CA ALA A 163 -8.16 1.76 1.88
C ALA A 163 -9.45 1.02 1.47
N VAL A 164 -10.04 0.16 2.32
CA VAL A 164 -11.40 -0.39 2.10
C VAL A 164 -12.48 0.70 2.10
N TRP A 165 -12.16 1.91 2.59
CA TRP A 165 -13.06 3.07 2.57
C TRP A 165 -12.89 3.96 1.33
N SER A 166 -12.04 3.59 0.36
CA SER A 166 -11.67 4.43 -0.79
C SER A 166 -12.88 4.99 -1.54
N LYS A 167 -13.93 4.18 -1.76
CA LYS A 167 -15.20 4.61 -2.37
C LYS A 167 -15.73 5.90 -1.74
N TRP A 168 -15.95 5.88 -0.43
CA TRP A 168 -16.56 7.00 0.29
C TRP A 168 -15.58 8.13 0.54
N VAL A 169 -14.31 7.82 0.82
CA VAL A 169 -13.26 8.82 0.98
C VAL A 169 -13.18 9.72 -0.25
N TYR A 170 -13.20 9.15 -1.46
CA TYR A 170 -13.16 9.94 -2.70
C TYR A 170 -14.53 10.36 -3.22
N GLY A 171 -15.63 9.97 -2.56
CA GLY A 171 -17.00 10.30 -2.97
C GLY A 171 -17.34 9.78 -4.37
N LEU A 172 -16.78 8.62 -4.75
CA LEU A 172 -16.95 8.04 -6.08
C LEU A 172 -18.02 6.95 -6.08
N GLU A 173 -18.69 6.82 -7.22
CA GLU A 173 -19.59 5.70 -7.49
C GLU A 173 -18.98 4.78 -8.54
N PRO A 174 -19.27 3.46 -8.47
CA PRO A 174 -18.83 2.54 -9.50
C PRO A 174 -19.41 2.94 -10.85
N ARG A 175 -18.66 2.68 -11.92
CA ARG A 175 -19.11 2.94 -13.28
C ARG A 175 -20.36 2.12 -13.59
N ARG A 176 -21.30 2.74 -14.30
CA ARG A 176 -22.45 2.08 -14.93
C ARG A 176 -22.19 1.90 -16.42
N GLY A 177 -22.54 0.74 -16.98
CA GLY A 177 -22.50 0.51 -18.43
C GLY A 177 -22.02 -0.87 -18.84
N ASP A 178 -21.46 -0.97 -20.05
CA ASP A 178 -21.06 -2.25 -20.64
C ASP A 178 -19.90 -2.88 -19.89
N TYR A 179 -20.06 -4.13 -19.44
CA TYR A 179 -19.08 -4.87 -18.65
C TYR A 179 -17.64 -4.76 -19.16
N ARG A 180 -16.71 -4.32 -18.32
CA ARG A 180 -15.29 -4.09 -18.66
C ARG A 180 -14.35 -4.68 -17.59
N VAL A 181 -13.32 -5.38 -18.05
CA VAL A 181 -12.30 -5.99 -17.19
C VAL A 181 -11.06 -5.10 -17.08
N GLY A 182 -10.62 -4.83 -15.86
CA GLY A 182 -9.30 -4.24 -15.58
C GLY A 182 -8.22 -5.33 -15.47
N ILE A 183 -7.08 -5.15 -16.12
CA ILE A 183 -5.92 -6.04 -16.00
C ILE A 183 -4.76 -5.24 -15.39
N ASN A 184 -4.42 -5.55 -14.16
CA ASN A 184 -3.35 -4.85 -13.44
C ASN A 184 -1.98 -5.35 -13.89
N VAL A 185 -1.07 -4.41 -14.16
CA VAL A 185 0.31 -4.68 -14.57
C VAL A 185 1.28 -4.18 -13.52
N VAL A 186 2.33 -4.96 -13.31
CA VAL A 186 3.40 -4.69 -12.35
C VAL A 186 4.75 -4.74 -13.02
N ARG A 187 5.74 -4.13 -12.39
CA ARG A 187 7.13 -4.10 -12.85
C ARG A 187 7.71 -5.50 -13.06
N ALA A 188 8.59 -5.59 -14.05
CA ALA A 188 9.45 -6.74 -14.21
C ALA A 188 10.21 -7.04 -12.90
N GLY A 189 10.27 -8.32 -12.53
CA GLY A 189 10.98 -8.80 -11.34
C GLY A 189 10.22 -8.73 -10.02
N LEU A 190 8.97 -8.24 -9.97
CA LEU A 190 8.16 -8.26 -8.72
C LEU A 190 8.11 -9.67 -8.10
N PHE A 191 7.83 -10.69 -8.93
CA PHE A 191 7.69 -12.08 -8.49
C PHE A 191 9.00 -12.63 -7.91
N ARG A 192 10.12 -12.44 -8.62
CA ARG A 192 11.45 -12.85 -8.15
C ARG A 192 11.87 -12.14 -6.86
N ALA A 193 11.57 -10.85 -6.73
CA ALA A 193 11.82 -10.08 -5.51
C ALA A 193 11.02 -10.58 -4.30
N ASN A 194 9.99 -11.40 -4.52
CA ASN A 194 9.20 -12.06 -3.49
C ASN A 194 9.41 -13.58 -3.48
N GLY A 195 10.59 -14.05 -3.94
CA GLY A 195 10.97 -15.46 -3.86
C GLY A 195 10.19 -16.40 -4.79
N ARG A 196 9.45 -15.87 -5.76
CA ARG A 196 8.70 -16.67 -6.75
C ARG A 196 9.52 -16.82 -8.02
N ASP A 197 9.75 -18.07 -8.45
CA ASP A 197 10.45 -18.38 -9.71
C ASP A 197 9.54 -18.18 -10.92
N TRP A 198 9.24 -16.91 -11.21
CA TRP A 198 8.42 -16.50 -12.33
C TRP A 198 9.11 -15.39 -13.11
N SER A 199 9.46 -15.69 -14.36
CA SER A 199 10.17 -14.78 -15.24
C SER A 199 9.27 -13.68 -15.81
N GLU A 200 9.90 -12.60 -16.28
CA GLU A 200 9.21 -11.55 -17.04
C GLU A 200 8.51 -12.10 -18.29
N GLN A 201 9.13 -13.05 -18.98
CA GLN A 201 8.55 -13.69 -20.16
C GLN A 201 7.26 -14.46 -19.80
N GLN A 202 7.25 -15.18 -18.67
CA GLN A 202 6.05 -15.87 -18.19
C GLN A 202 4.97 -14.87 -17.77
N ALA A 203 5.33 -13.75 -17.13
CA ALA A 203 4.37 -12.70 -16.78
C ALA A 203 3.74 -12.06 -18.03
N PHE A 204 4.53 -11.76 -19.06
CA PHE A 204 4.01 -11.27 -20.34
C PHE A 204 3.16 -12.31 -21.06
N ALA A 205 3.56 -13.58 -21.05
CA ALA A 205 2.74 -14.65 -21.63
C ALA A 205 1.39 -14.78 -20.91
N TYR A 206 1.38 -14.64 -19.58
CA TYR A 206 0.16 -14.60 -18.76
C TYR A 206 -0.76 -13.43 -19.17
N LEU A 207 -0.22 -12.21 -19.22
CA LEU A 207 -0.98 -11.00 -19.54
C LEU A 207 -1.53 -11.04 -20.98
N ALA A 208 -0.70 -11.42 -21.95
CA ALA A 208 -1.11 -11.55 -23.35
C ALA A 208 -2.12 -12.68 -23.56
N GLY A 209 -1.94 -13.81 -22.87
CA GLY A 209 -2.86 -14.94 -22.92
C GLY A 209 -4.23 -14.59 -22.36
N LEU A 210 -4.27 -13.85 -21.24
CA LEU A 210 -5.53 -13.42 -20.62
C LEU A 210 -6.31 -12.51 -21.55
N ARG A 211 -5.62 -11.54 -22.18
CA ARG A 211 -6.23 -10.66 -23.18
C ARG A 211 -6.82 -11.40 -24.36
N ARG A 212 -6.09 -12.35 -24.96
CA ARG A 212 -6.61 -13.16 -26.07
C ARG A 212 -7.89 -13.91 -25.69
N MET A 213 -7.99 -14.41 -24.45
CA MET A 213 -9.19 -15.09 -23.97
C MET A 213 -10.36 -14.13 -23.77
N LEU A 214 -10.12 -12.94 -23.24
CA LEU A 214 -11.13 -11.89 -23.09
C LEU A 214 -11.64 -11.38 -24.45
N ASP A 215 -10.73 -11.10 -25.40
CA ASP A 215 -11.09 -10.73 -26.78
C ASP A 215 -11.92 -11.82 -27.46
N GLY A 216 -11.50 -13.08 -27.34
CA GLY A 216 -12.23 -14.22 -27.90
C GLY A 216 -13.62 -14.43 -27.30
N ALA A 217 -13.86 -13.89 -26.09
CA ALA A 217 -15.18 -13.87 -25.44
C ALA A 217 -15.96 -12.57 -25.68
N GLY A 218 -15.41 -11.61 -26.43
CA GLY A 218 -16.03 -10.30 -26.66
C GLY A 218 -16.13 -9.45 -25.40
N ILE A 219 -15.24 -9.65 -24.41
CA ILE A 219 -15.22 -8.90 -23.15
C ILE A 219 -14.19 -7.77 -23.27
N PRO A 220 -14.61 -6.48 -23.25
CA PRO A 220 -13.69 -5.35 -23.24
C PRO A 220 -12.74 -5.43 -22.05
N SER A 221 -11.44 -5.24 -22.31
CA SER A 221 -10.41 -5.27 -21.27
C SER A 221 -9.45 -4.10 -21.40
N VAL A 222 -9.02 -3.54 -20.27
CA VAL A 222 -8.08 -2.42 -20.22
C VAL A 222 -6.98 -2.68 -19.21
N TYR A 223 -5.76 -2.40 -19.62
CA TYR A 223 -4.59 -2.56 -18.79
C TYR A 223 -4.34 -1.30 -18.00
N TYR A 224 -3.97 -1.49 -16.73
CA TYR A 224 -3.68 -0.37 -15.85
C TYR A 224 -2.62 -0.72 -14.79
N THR A 225 -2.15 0.28 -14.05
CA THR A 225 -1.20 0.11 -12.94
C THR A 225 -1.72 0.80 -11.67
N ASN A 226 -1.02 0.65 -10.54
CA ASN A 226 -1.25 1.44 -9.33
C ASN A 226 -0.38 2.72 -9.29
N GLY A 227 0.16 3.12 -10.44
CA GLY A 227 0.88 4.37 -10.63
C GLY A 227 2.37 4.39 -10.30
N SER A 228 2.96 3.28 -9.83
CA SER A 228 4.42 3.19 -9.68
C SER A 228 5.10 3.37 -11.02
N THR A 229 6.23 4.09 -11.02
CA THR A 229 6.98 4.41 -12.24
C THR A 229 7.39 3.15 -13.01
N ASP A 230 7.87 2.14 -12.29
CA ASP A 230 8.37 0.90 -12.91
C ASP A 230 7.22 0.05 -13.48
N ASP A 231 6.06 0.07 -12.82
CA ASP A 231 4.83 -0.56 -13.31
C ASP A 231 4.37 0.15 -14.59
N ASN A 232 4.38 1.50 -14.60
CA ASN A 232 4.00 2.32 -15.76
C ASN A 232 4.90 2.07 -16.97
N ILE A 233 6.22 1.99 -16.77
CA ILE A 233 7.17 1.66 -17.84
C ILE A 233 6.88 0.27 -18.39
N THR A 234 6.66 -0.71 -17.51
CA THR A 234 6.36 -2.10 -17.91
C THR A 234 5.07 -2.18 -18.72
N LEU A 235 4.03 -1.45 -18.31
CA LEU A 235 2.78 -1.37 -19.06
C LEU A 235 2.98 -0.73 -20.44
N ARG A 236 3.77 0.34 -20.57
CA ARG A 236 4.05 0.96 -21.88
C ARG A 236 4.78 0.01 -22.83
N ILE A 237 5.79 -0.71 -22.34
CA ILE A 237 6.49 -1.74 -23.11
C ILE A 237 5.54 -2.86 -23.54
N LEU A 238 4.66 -3.31 -22.65
CA LEU A 238 3.65 -4.32 -22.96
C LEU A 238 2.67 -3.82 -24.03
N ALA A 239 2.19 -2.58 -23.90
CA ALA A 239 1.26 -1.96 -24.82
C ALA A 239 1.82 -1.88 -26.24
N GLU A 240 3.07 -1.43 -26.40
CA GLU A 240 3.77 -1.42 -27.68
C GLU A 240 3.88 -2.82 -28.30
N ARG A 241 4.26 -3.83 -27.49
CA ARG A 241 4.42 -5.21 -27.96
C ARG A 241 3.11 -5.87 -28.37
N LEU A 242 2.00 -5.52 -27.73
CA LEU A 242 0.68 -6.07 -28.01
C LEU A 242 -0.12 -5.22 -29.01
N GLY A 243 0.40 -4.05 -29.42
CA GLY A 243 -0.33 -3.12 -30.28
C GLY A 243 -1.61 -2.58 -29.62
N LEU A 244 -1.56 -2.31 -28.31
CA LEU A 244 -2.72 -1.79 -27.59
C LEU A 244 -3.00 -0.34 -27.99
N PRO A 245 -4.27 0.03 -28.24
CA PRO A 245 -4.64 1.43 -28.41
C PRO A 245 -4.56 2.18 -27.07
N ASP A 246 -4.37 3.50 -27.14
CA ASP A 246 -4.16 4.35 -25.96
C ASP A 246 -5.34 4.31 -24.96
N ASP A 247 -6.57 4.15 -25.45
CA ASP A 247 -7.77 4.05 -24.60
C ASP A 247 -7.86 2.73 -23.80
N GLN A 248 -6.99 1.77 -24.09
CA GLN A 248 -6.84 0.51 -23.38
C GLN A 248 -5.64 0.47 -22.41
N VAL A 249 -4.99 1.62 -22.18
CA VAL A 249 -3.80 1.74 -21.35
C VAL A 249 -3.97 2.90 -20.38
N ILE A 250 -4.03 2.62 -19.08
CA ILE A 250 -4.17 3.65 -18.04
C ILE A 250 -2.96 3.61 -17.10
N THR A 251 -2.23 4.73 -16.98
CA THR A 251 -1.10 4.87 -16.05
C THR A 251 -1.38 5.99 -15.06
N PRO A 252 -1.98 5.70 -13.88
CA PRO A 252 -2.32 6.73 -12.91
C PRO A 252 -1.09 7.44 -12.34
N HIS A 253 -1.24 8.73 -12.07
CA HIS A 253 -0.25 9.62 -11.50
C HIS A 253 -0.61 10.06 -10.09
N THR A 254 -1.90 10.10 -9.74
CA THR A 254 -2.37 10.44 -8.39
C THR A 254 -3.21 9.33 -7.77
N THR A 255 -3.31 9.34 -6.44
CA THR A 255 -4.17 8.42 -5.68
C THR A 255 -5.62 8.46 -6.16
N ARG A 256 -6.15 9.67 -6.45
CA ARG A 256 -7.48 9.85 -7.08
C ARG A 256 -7.60 9.09 -8.39
N GLU A 257 -6.64 9.26 -9.31
CA GLU A 257 -6.67 8.58 -10.61
C GLU A 257 -6.64 7.05 -10.46
N VAL A 258 -5.94 6.50 -9.46
CA VAL A 258 -5.96 5.05 -9.18
C VAL A 258 -7.36 4.59 -8.75
N VAL A 259 -8.00 5.33 -7.84
CA VAL A 259 -9.35 4.98 -7.36
C VAL A 259 -10.37 5.11 -8.49
N GLU A 260 -10.32 6.18 -9.28
CA GLU A 260 -11.18 6.38 -10.46
C GLU A 260 -10.98 5.28 -11.51
N THR A 261 -9.73 4.89 -11.75
CA THR A 261 -9.40 3.78 -12.66
C THR A 261 -10.04 2.48 -12.20
N VAL A 262 -9.88 2.12 -10.92
CA VAL A 262 -10.45 0.90 -10.35
C VAL A 262 -11.98 0.94 -10.36
N ALA A 263 -12.60 2.07 -10.00
CA ALA A 263 -14.04 2.27 -10.04
C ALA A 263 -14.64 2.15 -11.46
N GLY A 264 -13.80 2.30 -12.49
CA GLY A 264 -14.13 2.16 -13.90
C GLY A 264 -14.39 0.73 -14.39
N PHE A 265 -14.15 -0.29 -13.56
CA PHE A 265 -14.21 -1.71 -13.96
C PHE A 265 -15.33 -2.50 -13.29
N ASP A 266 -15.68 -3.61 -13.93
CA ASP A 266 -16.69 -4.55 -13.46
C ASP A 266 -16.07 -5.83 -12.87
N ALA A 267 -14.83 -6.12 -13.26
CA ALA A 267 -14.02 -7.17 -12.66
C ALA A 267 -12.55 -6.86 -12.91
N ILE A 268 -11.68 -7.36 -12.04
CA ILE A 268 -10.25 -7.06 -12.12
C ILE A 268 -9.41 -8.32 -12.00
N ALA A 269 -8.48 -8.50 -12.93
CA ALA A 269 -7.31 -9.36 -12.75
C ALA A 269 -6.23 -8.53 -12.05
N ALA A 270 -6.19 -8.62 -10.72
CA ALA A 270 -5.30 -7.85 -9.88
C ALA A 270 -3.94 -8.54 -9.74
N ILE A 271 -2.89 -7.76 -9.62
CA ILE A 271 -1.59 -8.27 -9.15
C ILE A 271 -1.21 -7.50 -7.88
N ARG A 272 -1.24 -6.17 -7.89
CA ARG A 272 -1.08 -5.37 -6.66
C ARG A 272 -2.26 -5.56 -5.71
N MET A 273 -1.99 -5.86 -4.44
CA MET A 273 -3.01 -6.04 -3.40
C MET A 273 -3.94 -4.83 -3.25
N HIS A 274 -3.41 -3.61 -3.31
CA HIS A 274 -4.25 -2.40 -3.21
C HIS A 274 -5.25 -2.24 -4.37
N SER A 275 -5.00 -2.84 -5.54
CA SER A 275 -6.05 -2.91 -6.57
C SER A 275 -7.25 -3.72 -6.08
N SER A 276 -7.02 -4.85 -5.40
CA SER A 276 -8.09 -5.68 -4.81
C SER A 276 -8.79 -4.98 -3.64
N ILE A 277 -8.04 -4.28 -2.77
CA ILE A 277 -8.61 -3.55 -1.62
C ILE A 277 -9.52 -2.40 -2.09
N ILE A 278 -9.05 -1.60 -3.04
CA ILE A 278 -9.86 -0.50 -3.60
C ILE A 278 -11.10 -1.09 -4.28
N ALA A 279 -10.95 -2.12 -5.11
CA ALA A 279 -12.06 -2.77 -5.80
C ALA A 279 -13.12 -3.29 -4.83
N TYR A 280 -12.70 -3.84 -3.68
CA TYR A 280 -13.59 -4.29 -2.62
C TYR A 280 -14.46 -3.15 -2.06
N SER A 281 -13.93 -1.93 -1.93
CA SER A 281 -14.73 -0.75 -1.52
C SER A 281 -15.89 -0.41 -2.48
N PHE A 282 -15.79 -0.85 -3.75
CA PHE A 282 -16.81 -0.68 -4.77
C PHE A 282 -17.65 -1.95 -5.01
N GLY A 283 -17.41 -3.04 -4.26
CA GLY A 283 -18.01 -4.34 -4.54
C GLY A 283 -17.61 -4.91 -5.91
N ILE A 284 -16.43 -4.55 -6.42
CA ILE A 284 -15.89 -5.06 -7.69
C ILE A 284 -15.11 -6.36 -7.40
N PRO A 285 -15.52 -7.51 -7.96
CA PRO A 285 -14.83 -8.77 -7.73
C PRO A 285 -13.48 -8.79 -8.45
N THR A 286 -12.49 -9.40 -7.79
CA THR A 286 -11.12 -9.47 -8.29
C THR A 286 -10.60 -10.89 -8.20
N VAL A 287 -9.80 -11.29 -9.18
CA VAL A 287 -8.93 -12.49 -9.12
C VAL A 287 -7.48 -12.03 -9.04
N THR A 288 -6.63 -12.72 -8.30
CA THR A 288 -5.23 -12.33 -8.13
C THR A 288 -4.27 -13.51 -8.19
N LEU A 289 -2.99 -13.20 -8.31
CA LEU A 289 -1.88 -14.15 -8.18
C LEU A 289 -1.24 -14.01 -6.80
N THR A 290 -1.13 -15.10 -6.04
CA THR A 290 -0.55 -15.12 -4.68
C THR A 290 0.99 -14.99 -4.69
N TRP A 291 1.51 -13.82 -5.06
CA TRP A 291 2.96 -13.60 -5.12
C TRP A 291 3.58 -13.21 -3.78
N ASN A 292 2.75 -12.84 -2.80
CA ASN A 292 3.11 -12.49 -1.44
C ASN A 292 2.14 -13.17 -0.46
N ASP A 293 2.64 -13.57 0.71
CA ASP A 293 1.90 -14.31 1.73
C ASP A 293 0.75 -13.53 2.37
N LYS A 294 0.71 -12.21 2.19
CA LYS A 294 -0.36 -11.30 2.62
C LYS A 294 -1.66 -11.49 1.86
N ILE A 295 -1.54 -11.77 0.56
CA ILE A 295 -2.67 -11.78 -0.36
C ILE A 295 -3.76 -12.78 0.09
N PRO A 296 -3.45 -14.04 0.45
CA PRO A 296 -4.45 -15.00 0.90
C PRO A 296 -5.19 -14.56 2.16
N PHE A 297 -4.54 -13.84 3.09
CA PHE A 297 -5.20 -13.34 4.30
C PHE A 297 -6.27 -12.32 3.97
N PHE A 298 -5.98 -11.38 3.06
CA PHE A 298 -6.98 -10.40 2.62
C PHE A 298 -8.19 -11.10 1.98
N TYR A 299 -7.95 -12.01 1.03
CA TYR A 299 -9.02 -12.73 0.35
C TYR A 299 -9.84 -13.64 1.29
N SER A 300 -9.20 -14.24 2.28
CA SER A 300 -9.90 -14.98 3.33
C SER A 300 -10.76 -14.07 4.20
N ALA A 301 -10.24 -12.89 4.57
CA ALA A 301 -10.96 -11.92 5.40
C ALA A 301 -12.24 -11.39 4.73
N ILE A 302 -12.23 -11.24 3.40
CA ILE A 302 -13.40 -10.82 2.63
C ILE A 302 -14.30 -11.99 2.18
N GLY A 303 -14.04 -13.22 2.67
CA GLY A 303 -14.86 -14.40 2.41
C GLY A 303 -14.69 -15.03 1.02
N HIS A 304 -13.60 -14.70 0.31
CA HIS A 304 -13.35 -15.14 -1.06
C HIS A 304 -11.94 -15.71 -1.31
N PRO A 305 -11.47 -16.70 -0.51
CA PRO A 305 -10.14 -17.27 -0.67
C PRO A 305 -9.92 -17.90 -2.06
N GLU A 306 -10.96 -18.39 -2.71
CA GLU A 306 -10.93 -19.01 -4.05
C GLU A 306 -10.47 -18.06 -5.16
N ARG A 307 -10.47 -16.75 -4.90
CA ARG A 307 -10.06 -15.72 -5.87
C ARG A 307 -8.56 -15.42 -5.83
N ALA A 308 -7.83 -15.94 -4.86
CA ALA A 308 -6.37 -15.84 -4.79
C ALA A 308 -5.72 -17.10 -5.36
N LEU A 309 -5.25 -17.04 -6.59
CA LEU A 309 -4.65 -18.18 -7.28
C LEU A 309 -3.27 -18.49 -6.71
N ASP A 310 -3.09 -19.72 -6.26
CA ASP A 310 -1.81 -20.20 -5.75
C ASP A 310 -0.80 -20.41 -6.89
N PHE A 311 0.49 -20.35 -6.56
CA PHE A 311 1.59 -20.38 -7.55
C PHE A 311 1.48 -21.49 -8.62
N PRO A 312 1.09 -22.74 -8.29
CA PRO A 312 0.93 -23.79 -9.31
C PRO A 312 -0.24 -23.56 -10.29
N GLU A 313 -1.22 -22.73 -9.91
CA GLU A 313 -2.43 -22.46 -10.69
C GLU A 313 -2.29 -21.23 -11.59
N TRP A 314 -1.19 -20.49 -11.46
CA TRP A 314 -0.94 -19.28 -12.21
C TRP A 314 -0.98 -19.53 -13.72
N SER A 315 -2.07 -19.09 -14.33
CA SER A 315 -2.27 -19.19 -15.76
C SER A 315 -3.32 -18.20 -16.22
N SER A 316 -3.22 -17.76 -17.47
CA SER A 316 -4.24 -16.92 -18.10
C SER A 316 -5.60 -17.58 -18.06
N ARG A 317 -5.63 -18.91 -18.20
CA ARG A 317 -6.84 -19.72 -18.22
C ARG A 317 -7.56 -19.70 -16.88
N ALA A 318 -6.86 -20.00 -15.79
CA ALA A 318 -7.46 -20.00 -14.45
C ALA A 318 -8.00 -18.60 -14.09
N ALA A 319 -7.22 -17.55 -14.36
CA ALA A 319 -7.67 -16.18 -14.13
C ALA A 319 -8.92 -15.82 -14.98
N PHE A 320 -8.92 -16.21 -16.27
CA PHE A 320 -10.07 -15.99 -17.15
C PHE A 320 -11.32 -16.75 -16.71
N GLU A 321 -11.18 -18.01 -16.29
CA GLU A 321 -12.30 -18.82 -15.78
C GLU A 321 -12.91 -18.19 -14.53
N GLN A 322 -12.07 -17.65 -13.62
CA GLN A 322 -12.56 -16.88 -12.47
C GLN A 322 -13.23 -15.56 -12.86
N LEU A 323 -12.65 -14.77 -13.78
CA LEU A 323 -13.28 -13.52 -14.23
C LEU A 323 -14.65 -13.74 -14.87
N ARG A 324 -14.86 -14.89 -15.50
CA ARG A 324 -16.14 -15.27 -16.11
C ARG A 324 -17.17 -15.79 -15.11
N SER A 325 -16.73 -16.27 -13.94
CA SER A 325 -17.63 -16.74 -12.89
C SER A 325 -18.21 -15.59 -12.06
N PHE A 326 -17.61 -14.41 -12.14
CA PHE A 326 -18.04 -13.25 -11.37
C PHE A 326 -19.43 -12.75 -11.80
N PRO A 327 -20.29 -12.39 -10.82
CA PRO A 327 -21.62 -11.85 -11.09
C PRO A 327 -21.50 -10.49 -11.79
N ARG A 328 -22.41 -10.25 -12.75
CA ARG A 328 -22.55 -8.93 -13.37
C ARG A 328 -23.09 -7.93 -12.34
N GLU A 329 -22.93 -6.62 -12.58
CA GLU A 329 -23.33 -5.55 -11.66
C GLU A 329 -24.73 -5.75 -11.05
N GLY A 330 -25.74 -6.07 -11.88
CA GLY A 330 -27.12 -6.30 -11.43
C GLY A 330 -27.37 -7.63 -10.71
N GLU A 331 -26.40 -8.53 -10.67
CA GLU A 331 -26.43 -9.83 -9.98
C GLU A 331 -25.60 -9.81 -8.70
N ARG A 332 -24.86 -8.72 -8.44
CA ARG A 332 -24.12 -8.56 -7.19
C ARG A 332 -25.13 -8.35 -6.06
N THR A 333 -25.11 -9.24 -5.09
CA THR A 333 -25.78 -9.00 -3.82
C THR A 333 -25.18 -7.74 -3.20
N GLY A 334 -26.01 -6.80 -2.75
CA GLY A 334 -25.56 -5.59 -2.07
C GLY A 334 -24.68 -5.91 -0.85
N ALA A 335 -24.02 -4.88 -0.32
CA ALA A 335 -23.25 -4.98 0.92
C ALA A 335 -24.07 -5.71 2.00
N GLY A 336 -23.61 -6.91 2.38
CA GLY A 336 -24.21 -7.67 3.49
C GLY A 336 -23.65 -7.20 4.83
N GLY A 337 -24.23 -7.66 5.94
CA GLY A 337 -23.76 -7.31 7.28
C GLY A 337 -22.27 -7.63 7.52
N ASP A 338 -21.75 -8.69 6.91
CA ASP A 338 -20.32 -9.06 7.01
C ASP A 338 -19.41 -8.06 6.29
N TYR A 339 -19.86 -7.49 5.17
CA TYR A 339 -19.12 -6.45 4.43
C TYR A 339 -18.99 -5.19 5.28
N GLU A 340 -20.12 -4.69 5.79
CA GLU A 340 -20.15 -3.49 6.64
C GLU A 340 -19.34 -3.71 7.92
N ALA A 341 -19.47 -4.89 8.55
CA ALA A 341 -18.72 -5.24 9.74
C ALA A 341 -17.20 -5.24 9.49
N PHE A 342 -16.76 -5.76 8.35
CA PHE A 342 -15.34 -5.74 7.97
C PHE A 342 -14.85 -4.30 7.77
N LEU A 343 -15.57 -3.45 7.02
CA LEU A 343 -15.22 -2.03 6.84
C LEU A 343 -15.18 -1.26 8.17
N MET A 344 -16.16 -1.50 9.03
CA MET A 344 -16.30 -0.83 10.32
C MET A 344 -15.32 -1.34 11.39
N SER A 345 -14.57 -2.42 11.13
CA SER A 345 -13.61 -2.97 12.11
C SER A 345 -12.52 -1.95 12.48
N LEU A 346 -11.95 -1.24 11.49
CA LEU A 346 -10.99 -0.18 11.75
C LEU A 346 -11.66 1.03 12.44
N TYR A 347 -12.85 1.42 12.00
CA TYR A 347 -13.57 2.54 12.62
C TYR A 347 -13.82 2.30 14.12
N ARG A 348 -14.32 1.11 14.46
CA ARG A 348 -14.56 0.69 15.84
C ARG A 348 -13.28 0.70 16.68
N TYR A 349 -12.18 0.21 16.09
CA TYR A 349 -10.86 0.26 16.73
C TYR A 349 -10.44 1.71 17.02
N LEU A 350 -10.50 2.59 16.02
CA LEU A 350 -10.16 4.00 16.15
C LEU A 350 -11.05 4.72 17.16
N TYR A 351 -12.35 4.45 17.14
CA TYR A 351 -13.31 5.01 18.09
C TYR A 351 -12.93 4.68 19.54
N ARG A 352 -12.61 3.41 19.82
CA ARG A 352 -12.16 2.96 21.15
C ARG A 352 -10.86 3.64 21.57
N VAL A 353 -9.83 3.59 20.73
CA VAL A 353 -8.50 4.12 21.10
C VAL A 353 -8.51 5.63 21.28
N VAL A 354 -9.34 6.38 20.53
CA VAL A 354 -9.48 7.82 20.75
C VAL A 354 -10.12 8.12 22.11
N ALA A 355 -11.17 7.39 22.50
CA ALA A 355 -11.75 7.55 23.84
C ALA A 355 -10.71 7.21 24.94
N GLU A 356 -10.11 6.03 24.87
CA GLU A 356 -9.31 5.50 25.98
C GLU A 356 -7.91 6.11 26.08
N ILE A 357 -7.25 6.32 24.94
CA ILE A 357 -5.82 6.68 24.90
C ILE A 357 -5.64 8.19 24.74
N VAL A 358 -6.48 8.81 23.92
CA VAL A 358 -6.37 10.24 23.61
C VAL A 358 -7.15 11.08 24.63
N ARG A 359 -8.36 10.65 25.00
CA ARG A 359 -9.22 11.40 25.94
C ARG A 359 -9.15 10.91 27.38
N GLY A 360 -8.68 9.68 27.62
CA GLY A 360 -8.61 9.09 28.95
C GLY A 360 -9.99 8.71 29.51
N GLU A 361 -10.96 8.42 28.65
CA GLU A 361 -12.34 8.10 28.97
C GLU A 361 -12.67 6.64 28.58
N GLU A 362 -13.67 6.04 29.21
CA GLU A 362 -14.18 4.73 28.78
C GLU A 362 -14.97 4.87 27.47
N ALA A 363 -14.76 3.96 26.51
CA ALA A 363 -15.42 4.04 25.21
C ALA A 363 -16.92 3.70 25.30
N ASP A 364 -17.80 4.68 25.05
CA ASP A 364 -19.24 4.47 24.90
C ASP A 364 -19.60 4.04 23.48
N PHE A 365 -19.74 2.73 23.26
CA PHE A 365 -20.15 2.19 21.95
C PHE A 365 -21.62 2.45 21.60
N GLY A 366 -22.46 2.93 22.54
CA GLY A 366 -23.85 3.31 22.26
C GLY A 366 -23.97 4.58 21.43
N GLY A 367 -22.99 5.47 21.51
CA GLY A 367 -22.90 6.71 20.70
C GLY A 367 -22.12 6.56 19.40
N MET A 368 -21.59 5.37 19.09
CA MET A 368 -20.78 5.12 17.90
C MET A 368 -21.64 5.21 16.63
N TYR A 369 -21.16 5.93 15.62
CA TYR A 369 -21.81 6.02 14.32
C TYR A 369 -21.95 4.64 13.66
N ASP A 370 -23.09 4.44 13.01
CA ASP A 370 -23.31 3.30 12.14
C ASP A 370 -22.59 3.47 10.79
N PHE A 371 -22.59 2.39 9.99
CA PHE A 371 -21.93 2.36 8.69
C PHE A 371 -22.37 3.50 7.77
N GLU A 372 -23.68 3.71 7.61
CA GLU A 372 -24.25 4.73 6.74
C GLU A 372 -23.89 6.16 7.17
N THR A 373 -23.77 6.40 8.47
CA THR A 373 -23.35 7.69 9.00
C THR A 373 -21.87 7.93 8.76
N VAL A 374 -20.99 6.95 8.98
CA VAL A 374 -19.57 7.04 8.64
C VAL A 374 -19.36 7.24 7.15
N ALA A 375 -20.04 6.44 6.31
CA ALA A 375 -20.00 6.51 4.86
C ALA A 375 -20.38 7.91 4.34
N ARG A 376 -21.49 8.48 4.83
CA ARG A 376 -21.92 9.84 4.48
C ARG A 376 -20.92 10.89 4.96
N ALA A 377 -20.41 10.76 6.18
CA ALA A 377 -19.45 11.70 6.75
C ALA A 377 -18.12 11.73 5.97
N LEU A 378 -17.65 10.59 5.47
CA LEU A 378 -16.49 10.48 4.58
C LEU A 378 -16.77 11.11 3.21
N ALA A 379 -17.87 10.73 2.56
CA ALA A 379 -18.23 11.26 1.24
C ALA A 379 -18.41 12.78 1.25
N ALA A 380 -18.94 13.31 2.35
CA ALA A 380 -19.14 14.74 2.56
C ALA A 380 -17.83 15.54 2.67
N ARG A 381 -16.69 14.87 2.88
CA ARG A 381 -15.33 15.42 2.97
C ARG A 381 -14.48 15.14 1.72
N ALA A 382 -15.02 14.47 0.70
CA ALA A 382 -14.25 14.04 -0.46
C ALA A 382 -13.58 15.21 -1.23
N ALA A 383 -14.18 16.41 -1.18
CA ALA A 383 -13.64 17.62 -1.78
C ALA A 383 -12.43 18.19 -1.03
N GLU A 384 -12.22 17.80 0.23
CA GLU A 384 -11.10 18.25 1.09
C GLU A 384 -9.80 17.48 0.80
N ILE A 385 -9.86 16.45 -0.06
CA ILE A 385 -8.68 15.66 -0.44
C ILE A 385 -7.89 16.42 -1.50
N ASP A 386 -6.80 17.06 -1.05
CA ASP A 386 -5.81 17.74 -1.88
C ASP A 386 -4.44 17.05 -1.76
N GLU A 387 -4.33 15.87 -2.38
CA GLU A 387 -3.12 15.02 -2.33
C GLU A 387 -2.44 14.91 -3.69
N ASP A 388 -3.11 15.32 -4.77
CA ASP A 388 -2.62 15.20 -6.15
C ASP A 388 -1.28 15.91 -6.34
N ALA A 389 -1.14 17.14 -5.82
CA ALA A 389 0.12 17.88 -5.90
C ALA A 389 1.25 17.19 -5.12
N THR A 390 0.94 16.57 -3.99
CA THR A 390 1.91 15.82 -3.18
C THR A 390 2.34 14.53 -3.88
N ASP A 391 1.38 13.76 -4.43
CA ASP A 391 1.66 12.55 -5.21
C ASP A 391 2.56 12.86 -6.42
N LEU A 392 2.27 13.94 -7.15
CA LEU A 392 3.04 14.38 -8.31
C LEU A 392 4.45 14.85 -7.94
N ARG A 393 4.59 15.65 -6.88
CA ARG A 393 5.90 16.11 -6.38
C ARG A 393 6.77 14.92 -5.99
N PHE A 394 6.24 13.99 -5.20
CA PHE A 394 6.99 12.81 -4.78
C PHE A 394 7.46 11.96 -5.97
N LYS A 395 6.59 11.75 -6.95
CA LYS A 395 6.96 11.05 -8.19
C LYS A 395 8.06 11.76 -8.96
N LEU A 396 7.97 13.08 -9.09
CA LEU A 396 8.98 13.88 -9.75
C LEU A 396 10.34 13.80 -9.04
N GLU A 397 10.37 13.94 -7.71
CA GLU A 397 11.58 13.83 -6.90
C GLU A 397 12.25 12.45 -7.03
N LYS A 398 11.45 11.38 -7.05
CA LYS A 398 11.94 10.01 -7.26
C LYS A 398 12.54 9.85 -8.66
N LEU A 399 11.91 10.42 -9.68
CA LEU A 399 12.42 10.43 -11.06
C LEU A 399 13.72 11.23 -11.19
N GLU A 400 13.78 12.43 -10.59
CA GLU A 400 14.97 13.28 -10.59
C GLU A 400 16.15 12.60 -9.90
N THR A 401 15.90 11.92 -8.78
CA THR A 401 16.91 11.14 -8.06
C THR A 401 17.44 10.01 -8.95
N ARG A 402 16.55 9.22 -9.57
CA ARG A 402 16.96 8.16 -10.51
C ARG A 402 17.77 8.70 -11.68
N TYR A 403 17.32 9.80 -12.30
CA TYR A 403 18.03 10.43 -13.41
C TYR A 403 19.44 10.88 -12.98
N ARG A 404 19.56 11.47 -11.78
CA ARG A 404 20.85 11.89 -11.21
C ARG A 404 21.77 10.68 -11.00
N ASP A 405 21.25 9.59 -10.45
CA ASP A 405 22.02 8.36 -10.20
C ASP A 405 22.50 7.73 -11.51
N THR A 406 21.60 7.59 -12.50
CA THR A 406 21.95 7.10 -13.83
C THR A 406 22.96 8.02 -14.53
N SER A 407 22.80 9.35 -14.43
CA SER A 407 23.77 10.29 -15.00
C SER A 407 25.13 10.19 -14.31
N ASN A 408 25.19 9.95 -13.00
CA ASN A 408 26.43 9.74 -12.27
C ASN A 408 27.12 8.44 -12.70
N GLU A 409 26.34 7.37 -12.87
CA GLU A 409 26.82 6.09 -13.39
C GLU A 409 27.45 6.29 -14.79
N PHE A 410 26.75 6.95 -15.72
CA PHE A 410 27.29 7.26 -17.05
C PHE A 410 28.57 8.10 -17.01
N ARG A 411 28.66 9.09 -16.12
CA ARG A 411 29.88 9.89 -15.92
C ARG A 411 31.05 9.06 -15.37
N SER A 412 30.76 7.99 -14.65
CA SER A 412 31.78 7.08 -14.11
C SER A 412 32.31 6.08 -15.15
N VAL A 413 31.56 5.81 -16.23
CA VAL A 413 31.92 4.82 -17.27
C VAL A 413 33.29 5.08 -17.90
N PRO A 414 33.67 6.31 -18.32
CA PRO A 414 35.02 6.56 -18.85
C PRO A 414 36.13 6.23 -17.85
N GLN A 415 35.93 6.56 -16.58
CA GLN A 415 36.90 6.28 -15.52
C GLN A 415 37.00 4.77 -15.23
N GLN A 416 35.87 4.06 -15.21
CA GLN A 416 35.83 2.61 -15.07
C GLN A 416 36.52 1.90 -16.25
N ALA A 417 36.26 2.36 -17.48
CA ALA A 417 36.92 1.87 -18.69
C ALA A 417 38.44 2.10 -18.65
N ALA A 418 38.89 3.30 -18.25
CA ALA A 418 40.31 3.61 -18.09
C ALA A 418 40.99 2.71 -17.03
N ASN A 419 40.32 2.47 -15.91
CA ASN A 419 40.81 1.56 -14.86
C ASN A 419 40.90 0.11 -15.35
N LEU A 420 39.91 -0.35 -16.14
CA LEU A 420 39.93 -1.68 -16.73
C LEU A 420 41.08 -1.84 -17.73
N VAL A 421 41.28 -0.85 -18.62
CA VAL A 421 42.42 -0.83 -19.56
C VAL A 421 43.75 -0.89 -18.80
N LYS A 422 43.91 -0.11 -17.73
CA LYS A 422 45.12 -0.15 -16.89
C LYS A 422 45.35 -1.52 -16.27
N ARG A 423 44.29 -2.20 -15.79
CA ARG A 423 44.38 -3.56 -15.24
C ARG A 423 44.76 -4.59 -16.32
N ILE A 424 44.18 -4.47 -17.51
CA ILE A 424 44.53 -5.33 -18.67
C ILE A 424 46.01 -5.14 -19.03
N LEU A 425 46.48 -3.89 -19.17
CA LEU A 425 47.88 -3.59 -19.47
C LEU A 425 48.85 -4.16 -18.41
N LEU A 426 48.52 -4.02 -17.12
CA LEU A 426 49.31 -4.60 -16.03
C LEU A 426 49.31 -6.14 -16.05
N ALA A 427 48.18 -6.77 -16.37
CA ALA A 427 48.08 -8.22 -16.51
C ALA A 427 48.89 -8.73 -17.73
N SER A 428 48.80 -8.04 -18.87
CA SER A 428 49.59 -8.34 -20.08
C SER A 428 51.09 -8.17 -19.83
N ALA A 429 51.50 -7.13 -19.11
CA ALA A 429 52.91 -6.93 -18.73
C ALA A 429 53.43 -8.06 -17.83
N ARG A 430 52.62 -8.55 -16.88
CA ARG A 430 52.98 -9.71 -16.02
C ARG A 430 53.11 -11.00 -16.82
N LEU A 431 52.29 -11.19 -17.86
CA LEU A 431 52.40 -12.33 -18.78
C LEU A 431 53.67 -12.24 -19.65
N PHE A 432 54.03 -11.04 -20.11
CA PHE A 432 55.26 -10.81 -20.89
C PHE A 432 56.54 -11.02 -20.05
N VAL A 433 56.54 -10.67 -18.77
CA VAL A 433 57.68 -10.90 -17.87
C VAL A 433 57.89 -12.40 -17.57
N ARG A 434 56.82 -13.20 -17.55
CA ARG A 434 56.91 -14.68 -17.44
C ARG A 434 57.32 -15.39 -18.73
N ALA A 435 57.24 -14.72 -19.88
CA ALA A 435 57.59 -15.28 -21.19
C ALA A 435 59.02 -14.99 -21.65
N ARG A 436 59.88 -14.38 -20.81
CA ARG A 436 61.33 -14.31 -21.13
C ARG A 436 61.93 -15.72 -21.00
N PRO A 437 62.51 -16.28 -22.08
CA PRO A 437 63.19 -17.56 -21.98
C PRO A 437 64.43 -17.40 -21.10
N SER A 438 64.57 -18.28 -20.11
CA SER A 438 65.84 -18.53 -19.43
C SER A 438 66.86 -18.99 -20.47
N GLY A 439 67.69 -18.06 -20.93
CA GLY A 439 68.62 -18.27 -22.03
C GLY A 439 70.01 -17.74 -21.73
N ARG A 440 70.67 -18.40 -20.76
CA ARG A 440 72.08 -18.85 -20.71
C ARG A 440 72.73 -18.60 -19.37
#